data_AF-A0A6M0IWW7-F1
#
_entry.id   AF-A0A6M0IWW7-F1
#
_cell.length_a   1.000
_cell.length_b   1.000
_cell.length_c   1.000
_cell.angle_alpha   90.00
_cell.angle_beta   90.00
_cell.angle_gamma   90.00
#
_symmetry.space_group_name_H-M   'P 1'
#
loop_
_entity.id
_entity.type
_entity.pdbx_description
1 polymer ?
#
loop_
_entity_poly.entity_id
_entity_poly.type
_entity_poly.pdbx_seq_one_letter_code
_entity_poly.pdbx_strand_id
1 'polypeptide(L)'
;MNKLLFTSKSFRFMAFVLPLIIWWGYKEVQNQFVQPQAVVVLGGSTRRLEREKFTAEFVRQHPNIPIWITGGSPPRFTQRVFTKAGVDPKRLHLDYEAVDTVTNFTTLVDDLQARGIKSVYLITSDFHMRRACVIGEIILGSRGIYLKPVPVPSEKPPESIEKSIRDGARAILWIATGYTGVDAAKNKR
;
A
#
# COMPACT_ATOMS: atom_id res chain seq x y z
N MET A 1 15.64 -43.39 -25.77
CA MET A 1 14.33 -42.74 -25.96
C MET A 1 13.67 -42.55 -24.60
N ASN A 2 13.88 -41.40 -23.95
CA ASN A 2 13.21 -41.08 -22.68
C ASN A 2 11.79 -40.61 -22.97
N LYS A 3 10.79 -41.48 -22.80
CA LYS A 3 9.39 -41.06 -22.69
C LYS A 3 9.26 -40.28 -21.38
N LEU A 4 9.22 -38.96 -21.46
CA LEU A 4 8.70 -38.11 -20.40
C LEU A 4 7.26 -38.53 -20.13
N LEU A 5 7.08 -39.40 -19.14
CA LEU A 5 5.77 -39.84 -18.66
C LEU A 5 5.13 -38.69 -17.87
N PHE A 6 4.52 -37.75 -18.58
CA PHE A 6 3.56 -36.83 -17.98
C PHE A 6 2.32 -37.62 -17.59
N THR A 7 2.21 -37.91 -16.30
CA THR A 7 1.03 -38.55 -15.71
C THR A 7 -0.18 -37.62 -15.79
N SER A 8 -1.38 -38.16 -15.99
CA SER A 8 -2.62 -37.39 -16.18
C SER A 8 -2.96 -36.44 -15.03
N LYS A 9 -2.49 -36.74 -13.81
CA LYS A 9 -2.58 -35.85 -12.64
C LYS A 9 -1.70 -34.59 -12.80
N SER A 10 -0.50 -34.73 -13.34
CA SER A 10 0.42 -33.62 -13.62
C SER A 10 -0.13 -32.70 -14.72
N PHE A 11 -0.81 -33.27 -15.72
CA PHE A 11 -1.50 -32.50 -16.76
C PHE A 11 -2.68 -31.69 -16.19
N ARG A 12 -3.51 -32.30 -15.33
CA ARG A 12 -4.62 -31.59 -14.65
C ARG A 12 -4.13 -30.50 -13.71
N PHE A 13 -3.04 -30.72 -12.96
CA PHE A 13 -2.46 -29.70 -12.09
C PHE A 13 -1.85 -28.53 -12.90
N MET A 14 -1.11 -28.82 -13.97
CA MET A 14 -0.60 -27.77 -14.87
C MET A 14 -1.72 -26.95 -15.50
N ALA A 15 -2.86 -27.55 -15.87
CA ALA A 15 -3.98 -26.84 -16.47
C ALA A 15 -4.58 -25.73 -15.58
N PHE A 16 -4.44 -25.82 -14.24
CA PHE A 16 -4.89 -24.78 -13.31
C PHE A 16 -3.79 -23.81 -12.90
N VAL A 17 -2.55 -24.28 -12.78
CA VAL A 17 -1.42 -23.46 -12.34
C VAL A 17 -0.91 -22.55 -13.45
N LEU A 18 -0.84 -23.03 -14.70
CA LEU A 18 -0.33 -22.24 -15.82
C LEU A 18 -1.14 -20.96 -16.07
N PRO A 19 -2.49 -20.98 -16.13
CA PRO A 19 -3.28 -19.78 -16.30
C PRO A 19 -3.11 -18.78 -15.16
N LEU A 20 -2.95 -19.26 -13.92
CA LEU A 20 -2.69 -18.38 -12.76
C LEU A 20 -1.32 -17.71 -12.87
N ILE A 21 -0.29 -18.44 -13.28
CA ILE A 21 1.05 -17.87 -13.51
C ILE A 21 1.02 -16.87 -14.68
N ILE A 22 0.35 -17.21 -15.79
CA ILE A 22 0.22 -16.32 -16.95
C ILE A 22 -0.56 -15.06 -16.58
N TRP A 23 -1.67 -15.19 -15.85
CA TRP A 23 -2.45 -14.07 -15.33
C TRP A 23 -1.60 -13.20 -14.39
N TRP A 24 -0.85 -13.82 -13.48
CA TRP A 24 0.05 -13.12 -12.57
C TRP A 24 1.13 -12.36 -13.33
N GLY A 25 1.80 -13.02 -14.28
CA GLY A 25 2.80 -12.41 -15.14
C GLY A 25 2.23 -11.27 -15.97
N TYR A 26 1.02 -11.42 -16.52
CA TYR A 26 0.34 -10.35 -17.24
C TYR A 26 0.06 -9.15 -16.35
N LYS A 27 -0.45 -9.36 -15.12
CA LYS A 27 -0.65 -8.26 -14.16
C LYS A 27 0.65 -7.55 -13.79
N GLU A 28 1.73 -8.30 -13.60
CA GLU A 28 3.04 -7.72 -13.29
C GLU A 28 3.56 -6.87 -14.45
N VAL A 29 3.45 -7.36 -15.68
CA VAL A 29 3.82 -6.61 -16.89
C VAL A 29 2.98 -5.34 -17.01
N GLN A 30 1.66 -5.41 -16.82
CA GLN A 30 0.80 -4.23 -16.83
C GLN A 30 1.22 -3.21 -15.76
N ASN A 31 1.53 -3.65 -14.54
CA ASN A 31 1.96 -2.78 -13.44
C ASN A 31 3.22 -1.95 -13.78
N GLN A 32 4.14 -2.51 -14.58
CA GLN A 32 5.34 -1.78 -15.03
C GLN A 32 4.99 -0.55 -15.88
N PHE A 33 3.96 -0.65 -16.73
CA PHE A 33 3.57 0.41 -17.66
C PHE A 33 2.60 1.44 -17.10
N VAL A 34 1.83 1.11 -16.05
CA VAL A 34 0.92 2.07 -15.42
C VAL A 34 1.71 3.05 -14.57
N GLN A 35 1.76 4.32 -14.96
CA GLN A 35 2.43 5.36 -14.18
C GLN A 35 1.63 5.70 -12.92
N PRO A 36 2.27 5.86 -11.75
CA PRO A 36 1.57 6.29 -10.55
C PRO A 36 0.96 7.69 -10.69
N GLN A 37 -0.27 7.83 -10.22
CA GLN A 37 -1.08 9.06 -10.30
C GLN A 37 -1.27 9.72 -8.92
N ALA A 38 -0.83 9.06 -7.86
CA ALA A 38 -0.88 9.56 -6.50
C ALA A 38 0.31 9.03 -5.69
N VAL A 39 0.62 9.73 -4.60
CA VAL A 39 1.52 9.24 -3.54
C VAL A 39 0.67 8.94 -2.32
N VAL A 40 0.80 7.74 -1.76
CA VAL A 40 0.21 7.35 -0.48
C VAL A 40 1.35 7.17 0.50
N VAL A 41 1.39 8.01 1.53
CA VAL A 41 2.36 7.94 2.62
C VAL A 41 1.67 7.28 3.80
N LEU A 42 2.13 6.08 4.17
CA LEU A 42 1.70 5.50 5.43
C LEU A 42 2.48 6.16 6.55
N GLY A 43 1.75 6.88 7.38
CA GLY A 43 2.25 7.60 8.52
C GLY A 43 2.68 6.69 9.66
N GLY A 44 3.23 7.36 10.65
CA GLY A 44 3.80 6.85 11.87
C GLY A 44 4.50 8.05 12.50
N SER A 45 3.93 8.59 13.56
CA SER A 45 4.44 9.83 14.16
C SER A 45 5.83 9.59 14.75
N THR A 46 6.88 10.04 14.06
CA THR A 46 8.24 10.11 14.60
C THR A 46 8.57 11.57 14.91
N ARG A 47 9.38 11.81 15.93
CA ARG A 47 9.88 13.17 16.23
C ARG A 47 10.73 13.76 15.09
N ARG A 48 11.21 12.92 14.18
CA ARG A 48 12.16 13.28 13.13
C ARG A 48 11.50 13.55 11.78
N LEU A 49 10.23 13.14 11.59
CA LEU A 49 9.46 13.33 10.37
C LEU A 49 10.17 12.76 9.12
N GLU A 50 10.83 11.61 9.25
CA GLU A 50 11.69 11.09 8.17
C GLU A 50 10.89 10.80 6.90
N ARG A 51 9.67 10.25 7.04
CA ARG A 51 8.81 9.93 5.90
C ARG A 51 8.31 11.18 5.22
N GLU A 52 7.83 12.18 5.97
CA GLU A 52 7.36 13.44 5.43
C GLU A 52 8.48 14.19 4.70
N LYS A 53 9.69 14.23 5.28
CA LYS A 53 10.85 14.86 4.64
C LYS A 53 11.28 14.14 3.37
N PHE A 54 11.36 12.80 3.43
CA PHE A 54 11.67 11.99 2.26
C PHE A 54 10.63 12.20 1.16
N THR A 55 9.34 12.12 1.49
CA THR A 55 8.27 12.32 0.51
C THR A 55 8.34 13.72 -0.08
N ALA A 56 8.54 14.76 0.73
CA ALA A 56 8.60 16.14 0.26
C ALA A 56 9.71 16.34 -0.78
N GLU A 57 10.86 15.69 -0.61
CA GLU A 57 11.93 15.70 -1.61
C GLU A 57 11.58 14.84 -2.84
N PHE A 58 11.08 13.63 -2.62
CA PHE A 58 10.67 12.70 -3.69
C PHE A 58 9.68 13.34 -4.66
N VAL A 59 8.65 14.04 -4.16
CA VAL A 59 7.60 14.62 -5.00
C VAL A 59 8.02 15.86 -5.80
N ARG A 60 9.26 16.35 -5.62
CA ARG A 60 9.81 17.42 -6.46
C ARG A 60 10.01 16.95 -7.90
N GLN A 61 10.29 15.66 -8.10
CA GLN A 61 10.42 15.04 -9.43
C GLN A 61 9.07 14.68 -10.05
N HIS A 62 7.99 14.78 -9.26
CA HIS A 62 6.62 14.48 -9.67
C HIS A 62 5.72 15.72 -9.47
N PRO A 63 5.88 16.77 -10.29
CA PRO A 63 5.07 17.97 -10.16
C PRO A 63 3.60 17.62 -10.31
N ASN A 64 2.74 18.24 -9.49
CA ASN A 64 1.29 18.07 -9.48
C ASN A 64 0.73 16.72 -9.02
N ILE A 65 1.57 15.72 -8.68
CA ILE A 65 1.03 14.46 -8.13
C ILE A 65 0.39 14.74 -6.75
N PRO A 66 -0.89 14.38 -6.53
CA PRO A 66 -1.55 14.50 -5.23
C PRO A 66 -0.98 13.50 -4.21
N ILE A 67 -1.01 13.87 -2.93
CA ILE A 67 -0.29 13.19 -1.85
C ILE A 67 -1.27 12.93 -0.71
N TRP A 68 -1.57 11.66 -0.45
CA TRP A 68 -2.30 11.22 0.72
C TRP A 68 -1.34 10.86 1.84
N ILE A 69 -1.61 11.33 3.06
CA ILE A 69 -0.84 11.00 4.25
C ILE A 69 -1.81 10.50 5.30
N THR A 70 -1.71 9.22 5.65
CA THR A 70 -2.63 8.55 6.60
C THR A 70 -1.92 8.17 7.89
N GLY A 71 -2.52 8.45 9.06
CA GLY A 71 -1.91 8.15 10.36
C GLY A 71 -0.59 8.89 10.62
N GLY A 72 -0.36 10.00 9.90
CA GLY A 72 0.87 10.78 9.89
C GLY A 72 1.02 11.71 11.09
N SER A 73 2.05 12.55 11.02
CA SER A 73 2.29 13.60 12.01
C SER A 73 1.21 14.69 11.96
N PRO A 74 1.04 15.50 13.02
CA PRO A 74 -0.04 16.49 13.08
C PRO A 74 0.01 17.49 11.91
N PRO A 75 -1.14 18.00 11.44
CA PRO A 75 -1.25 18.73 10.17
C PRO A 75 -0.26 19.88 10.02
N ARG A 76 -0.09 20.67 11.08
CA ARG A 76 0.78 21.85 11.08
C ARG A 76 2.26 21.49 10.84
N PHE A 77 2.73 20.39 11.39
CA PHE A 77 4.11 19.94 11.21
C PHE A 77 4.31 19.37 9.81
N THR A 78 3.37 18.52 9.38
CA THR A 78 3.37 17.92 8.05
C THR A 78 3.36 18.99 6.97
N GLN A 79 2.38 19.90 6.97
CA GLN A 79 2.30 21.01 6.01
C GLN A 79 3.59 21.84 5.99
N ARG A 80 4.15 22.16 7.15
CA ARG A 80 5.41 22.93 7.23
C ARG A 80 6.58 22.22 6.56
N VAL A 81 6.71 20.90 6.68
CA VAL A 81 7.76 20.14 6.00
C VAL A 81 7.61 20.26 4.48
N PHE A 82 6.41 20.03 3.96
CA PHE A 82 6.13 20.11 2.52
C PHE A 82 6.29 21.53 1.97
N THR A 83 5.76 22.55 2.64
CA THR A 83 5.93 23.95 2.21
C THR A 83 7.39 24.37 2.18
N LYS A 84 8.21 23.96 3.17
CA LYS A 84 9.65 24.24 3.17
C LYS A 84 10.39 23.61 2.00
N ALA A 85 9.90 22.48 1.49
CA ALA A 85 10.43 21.82 0.29
C ALA A 85 9.86 22.39 -1.02
N GLY A 86 9.05 23.45 -0.96
CA GLY A 86 8.41 24.06 -2.13
C GLY A 86 7.21 23.29 -2.67
N VAL A 87 6.63 22.37 -1.89
CA VAL A 87 5.43 21.62 -2.27
C VAL A 87 4.18 22.40 -1.85
N ASP A 88 3.29 22.66 -2.81
CA ASP A 88 1.99 23.31 -2.56
C ASP A 88 1.17 22.48 -1.56
N PRO A 89 0.79 23.05 -0.39
CA PRO A 89 -0.05 22.39 0.59
C PRO A 89 -1.39 21.87 0.04
N LYS A 90 -1.92 22.46 -1.04
CA LYS A 90 -3.15 22.01 -1.69
C LYS A 90 -3.05 20.60 -2.29
N ARG A 91 -1.83 20.10 -2.51
CA ARG A 91 -1.57 18.73 -2.96
C ARG A 91 -1.74 17.70 -1.84
N LEU A 92 -1.81 18.15 -0.58
CA LEU A 92 -1.84 17.27 0.59
C LEU A 92 -3.28 16.93 0.99
N HIS A 93 -3.57 15.64 1.02
CA HIS A 93 -4.78 15.04 1.59
C HIS A 93 -4.38 14.33 2.88
N LEU A 94 -4.76 14.89 4.03
CA LEU A 94 -4.34 14.37 5.32
C LEU A 94 -5.49 13.56 5.94
N ASP A 95 -5.24 12.28 6.18
CA ASP A 95 -6.16 11.35 6.86
C ASP A 95 -5.63 11.03 8.27
N TYR A 96 -6.49 11.23 9.25
CA TYR A 96 -6.22 10.98 10.67
C TYR A 96 -7.20 9.98 11.29
N GLU A 97 -8.06 9.36 10.49
CA GLU A 97 -9.01 8.34 10.96
C GLU A 97 -8.34 6.98 11.14
N ALA A 98 -7.29 6.69 10.37
CA ALA A 98 -6.55 5.45 10.46
C ALA A 98 -5.79 5.30 11.78
N VAL A 99 -5.94 4.12 12.39
CA VAL A 99 -5.31 3.77 13.69
C VAL A 99 -4.31 2.62 13.56
N ASP A 100 -4.33 1.91 12.44
CA ASP A 100 -3.44 0.81 12.13
C ASP A 100 -3.17 0.68 10.62
N THR A 101 -2.39 -0.32 10.23
CA THR A 101 -1.98 -0.50 8.83
C THR A 101 -3.13 -0.93 7.93
N VAL A 102 -4.17 -1.61 8.45
CA VAL A 102 -5.35 -1.98 7.65
C VAL A 102 -6.19 -0.73 7.39
N THR A 103 -6.49 0.01 8.45
CA THR A 103 -7.30 1.24 8.37
C THR A 103 -6.64 2.32 7.53
N ASN A 104 -5.30 2.41 7.52
CA ASN A 104 -4.56 3.28 6.60
C ASN A 104 -4.93 3.11 5.12
N PHE A 105 -5.36 1.92 4.69
CA PHE A 105 -5.78 1.69 3.31
C PHE A 105 -7.30 1.76 3.17
N THR A 106 -8.06 1.22 4.13
CA THR A 106 -9.53 1.15 4.00
C THR A 106 -10.19 2.52 4.05
N THR A 107 -9.61 3.50 4.75
CA THR A 107 -10.13 4.89 4.78
C THR A 107 -9.92 5.62 3.46
N LEU A 108 -8.89 5.24 2.69
CA LEU A 108 -8.47 5.95 1.48
C LEU A 108 -8.96 5.32 0.18
N VAL A 109 -9.16 4.00 0.17
CA VAL A 109 -9.27 3.21 -1.06
C VAL A 109 -10.45 3.62 -1.94
N ASP A 110 -11.61 3.91 -1.35
CA ASP A 110 -12.80 4.30 -2.10
C ASP A 110 -12.66 5.73 -2.64
N ASP A 111 -11.99 6.64 -1.91
CA ASP A 111 -11.64 7.99 -2.36
C ASP A 111 -10.68 7.97 -3.56
N LEU A 112 -9.65 7.13 -3.50
CA LEU A 112 -8.72 6.94 -4.61
C LEU A 112 -9.44 6.37 -5.84
N GLN A 113 -10.33 5.39 -5.64
CA GLN A 113 -11.12 4.80 -6.71
C GLN A 113 -12.07 5.82 -7.36
N ALA A 114 -12.79 6.60 -6.55
CA ALA A 114 -13.73 7.63 -7.02
C ALA A 114 -13.02 8.71 -7.85
N ARG A 115 -11.75 8.99 -7.56
CA ARG A 115 -10.88 9.90 -8.32
C ARG A 115 -10.28 9.27 -9.58
N GLY A 116 -10.59 8.01 -9.87
CA GLY A 116 -10.08 7.31 -11.05
C GLY A 116 -8.59 6.96 -10.96
N ILE A 117 -7.99 6.99 -9.77
CA ILE A 117 -6.58 6.63 -9.57
C ILE A 117 -6.44 5.11 -9.78
N LYS A 118 -5.48 4.71 -10.59
CA LYS A 118 -5.18 3.32 -10.96
C LYS A 118 -3.81 2.86 -10.52
N SER A 119 -2.91 3.76 -10.14
CA SER A 119 -1.61 3.39 -9.58
C SER A 119 -1.13 4.44 -8.58
N VAL A 120 -0.48 3.99 -7.52
CA VAL A 120 0.07 4.86 -6.47
C VAL A 120 1.52 4.49 -6.15
N TYR A 121 2.32 5.49 -5.81
CA TYR A 121 3.54 5.27 -5.04
C TYR A 121 3.15 5.04 -3.58
N LEU A 122 3.61 3.94 -2.98
CA LEU A 122 3.46 3.68 -1.56
C LEU A 122 4.76 4.03 -0.84
N ILE A 123 4.73 5.03 0.03
CA ILE A 123 5.87 5.44 0.84
C ILE A 123 5.64 5.05 2.30
N THR A 124 6.57 4.28 2.85
CA THR A 124 6.70 4.01 4.29
C THR A 124 8.13 3.58 4.59
N SER A 125 8.48 3.41 5.86
CA SER A 125 9.82 2.93 6.22
C SER A 125 10.05 1.49 5.73
N ASP A 126 11.26 1.18 5.31
CA ASP A 126 11.68 -0.15 4.82
C ASP A 126 11.26 -1.31 5.73
N PHE A 127 11.43 -1.17 7.05
CA PHE A 127 11.09 -2.20 8.03
C PHE A 127 9.59 -2.51 8.11
N HIS A 128 8.74 -1.57 7.67
CA HIS A 128 7.28 -1.70 7.57
C HIS A 128 6.79 -2.08 6.17
N MET A 129 7.64 -1.93 5.15
CA MET A 129 7.21 -1.98 3.75
C MET A 129 6.58 -3.32 3.38
N ARG A 130 7.14 -4.45 3.84
CA ARG A 130 6.58 -5.78 3.54
C ARG A 130 5.12 -5.91 3.97
N ARG A 131 4.82 -5.53 5.22
CA ARG A 131 3.45 -5.59 5.74
C ARG A 131 2.52 -4.65 4.98
N ALA A 132 3.01 -3.45 4.69
CA ALA A 132 2.27 -2.46 3.93
C ALA A 132 1.95 -2.91 2.50
N CYS A 133 2.89 -3.55 1.79
CA CYS A 133 2.63 -4.13 0.46
C CYS A 133 1.58 -5.23 0.52
N VAL A 134 1.69 -6.20 1.44
CA VAL A 134 0.71 -7.29 1.56
C VAL A 134 -0.71 -6.74 1.72
N ILE A 135 -0.89 -5.78 2.64
CA ILE A 135 -2.21 -5.21 2.92
C ILE A 135 -2.68 -4.32 1.76
N GLY A 136 -1.78 -3.49 1.23
CA GLY A 136 -2.06 -2.57 0.13
C GLY A 136 -2.45 -3.31 -1.15
N GLU A 137 -1.73 -4.37 -1.52
CA GLU A 137 -2.06 -5.19 -2.70
C GLU A 137 -3.44 -5.85 -2.58
N ILE A 138 -3.83 -6.28 -1.37
CA ILE A 138 -5.16 -6.83 -1.11
C ILE A 138 -6.22 -5.72 -1.27
N ILE A 139 -6.09 -4.62 -0.54
CA ILE A 139 -7.13 -3.58 -0.46
C ILE A 139 -7.19 -2.73 -1.74
N LEU A 140 -6.08 -2.11 -2.14
CA LEU A 140 -5.99 -1.30 -3.36
C LEU A 140 -6.24 -2.15 -4.60
N GLY A 141 -5.67 -3.37 -4.64
CA GLY A 141 -5.87 -4.30 -5.75
C GLY A 141 -7.33 -4.71 -5.93
N SER A 142 -8.13 -4.78 -4.86
CA SER A 142 -9.58 -5.04 -4.95
C SER A 142 -10.34 -3.96 -5.71
N ARG A 143 -9.77 -2.75 -5.85
CA ARG A 143 -10.32 -1.63 -6.65
C ARG A 143 -9.60 -1.40 -7.97
N GLY A 144 -8.72 -2.33 -8.35
CA GLY A 144 -7.91 -2.20 -9.56
C GLY A 144 -6.85 -1.10 -9.47
N ILE A 145 -6.35 -0.82 -8.26
CA ILE A 145 -5.31 0.16 -8.01
C ILE A 145 -3.98 -0.57 -7.77
N TYR A 146 -3.01 -0.29 -8.62
CA TYR A 146 -1.66 -0.84 -8.52
C TYR A 146 -0.81 -0.06 -7.51
N LEU A 147 0.12 -0.77 -6.87
CA LEU A 147 1.01 -0.22 -5.87
C LEU A 147 2.46 -0.30 -6.37
N LYS A 148 3.22 0.78 -6.20
CA LYS A 148 4.65 0.84 -6.44
C LYS A 148 5.38 1.26 -5.15
N PRO A 149 6.08 0.33 -4.47
CA PRO A 149 6.70 0.64 -3.19
C PRO A 149 7.93 1.54 -3.35
N VAL A 150 8.03 2.55 -2.49
CA VAL A 150 9.19 3.44 -2.39
C VAL A 150 9.60 3.49 -0.91
N PRO A 151 10.53 2.61 -0.47
CA PRO A 151 10.88 2.49 0.93
C PRO A 151 11.73 3.67 1.40
N VAL A 152 11.41 4.19 2.58
CA VAL A 152 12.24 5.16 3.30
C VAL A 152 13.26 4.36 4.14
N PRO A 153 14.57 4.54 3.92
CA PRO A 153 15.59 3.82 4.68
C PRO A 153 15.44 4.01 6.19
N SER A 154 15.68 2.95 6.96
CA SER A 154 15.74 3.02 8.42
C SER A 154 16.75 2.04 9.00
N GLU A 155 17.15 2.29 10.24
CA GLU A 155 18.07 1.41 10.98
C GLU A 155 17.33 0.25 11.70
N LYS A 156 16.02 0.09 11.48
CA LYS A 156 15.22 -0.90 12.18
C LYS A 156 15.17 -2.23 11.42
N PRO A 157 15.19 -3.37 12.13
CA PRO A 157 14.97 -4.66 11.48
C PRO A 157 13.52 -4.75 10.95
N PRO A 158 13.28 -5.46 9.84
CA PRO A 158 11.94 -5.71 9.33
C PRO A 158 11.00 -6.27 10.40
N GLU A 159 9.73 -5.90 10.33
CA GLU A 159 8.71 -6.46 11.22
C GLU A 159 8.60 -7.98 11.09
N SER A 160 7.91 -8.64 12.03
CA SER A 160 7.66 -10.09 11.92
C SER A 160 6.73 -10.42 10.76
N ILE A 161 6.88 -11.63 10.20
CA ILE A 161 6.01 -12.14 9.14
C ILE A 161 4.58 -12.33 9.67
N GLU A 162 4.44 -12.79 10.91
CA GLU A 162 3.16 -13.02 11.58
C GLU A 162 2.25 -11.78 11.55
N LYS A 163 2.79 -10.58 11.80
CA LYS A 163 2.01 -9.33 11.68
C LYS A 163 1.45 -9.13 10.28
N SER A 164 2.22 -9.48 9.25
CA SER A 164 1.80 -9.34 7.85
C SER A 164 0.69 -10.34 7.51
N ILE A 165 0.79 -11.58 8.01
CA ILE A 165 -0.24 -12.62 7.83
C ILE A 165 -1.53 -12.20 8.53
N ARG A 166 -1.45 -11.81 9.81
CA ARG A 166 -2.61 -11.38 10.60
C ARG A 166 -3.33 -10.21 9.94
N ASP A 167 -2.60 -9.16 9.58
CA ASP A 167 -3.20 -7.96 9.00
C ASP A 167 -3.67 -8.21 7.55
N GLY A 168 -3.03 -9.12 6.80
CA GLY A 168 -3.51 -9.60 5.51
C GLY A 168 -4.85 -10.35 5.62
N ALA A 169 -5.01 -11.22 6.63
CA ALA A 169 -6.28 -11.89 6.91
C ALA A 169 -7.38 -10.88 7.27
N ARG A 170 -7.05 -9.85 8.08
CA ARG A 170 -7.97 -8.74 8.38
C ARG A 170 -8.36 -7.95 7.12
N ALA A 171 -7.43 -7.72 6.21
CA ALA A 171 -7.71 -7.04 4.95
C ALA A 171 -8.67 -7.84 4.05
N ILE A 172 -8.51 -9.16 3.96
CA ILE A 172 -9.44 -10.05 3.24
C ILE A 172 -10.81 -10.03 3.91
N LEU A 173 -10.87 -10.13 5.25
CA LEU A 173 -12.12 -10.04 5.99
C LEU A 173 -12.85 -8.72 5.71
N TRP A 174 -12.11 -7.61 5.67
CA TRP A 174 -12.67 -6.31 5.33
C TRP A 174 -13.26 -6.29 3.91
N ILE A 175 -12.57 -6.85 2.91
CA ILE A 175 -13.13 -6.92 1.54
C ILE A 175 -14.45 -7.69 1.53
N ALA A 176 -14.53 -8.79 2.28
CA ALA A 176 -15.71 -9.65 2.30
C ALA A 176 -16.90 -9.05 3.08
N THR A 177 -16.64 -8.20 4.08
CA THR A 177 -17.66 -7.81 5.07
C THR A 177 -17.77 -6.31 5.35
N GLY A 178 -16.81 -5.51 4.92
CA GLY A 178 -16.61 -4.12 5.35
C GLY A 178 -16.06 -3.97 6.77
N TYR A 179 -15.87 -5.05 7.53
CA TYR A 179 -15.43 -5.00 8.92
C TYR A 179 -13.92 -4.82 9.06
N THR A 180 -13.48 -3.79 9.77
CA THR A 180 -12.04 -3.44 9.92
C THR A 180 -11.36 -4.11 11.11
N GLY A 181 -12.13 -4.68 12.06
CA GLY A 181 -11.60 -5.26 13.30
C GLY A 181 -11.32 -4.26 14.42
N VAL A 182 -11.52 -2.96 14.19
CA VAL A 182 -11.25 -1.90 15.17
C VAL A 182 -12.43 -1.68 16.13
N ASP A 183 -13.67 -1.93 15.70
CA ASP A 183 -14.87 -1.69 16.52
C ASP A 183 -14.97 -2.62 17.74
N ALA A 184 -14.50 -3.87 17.64
CA ALA A 184 -14.46 -4.79 18.78
C ALA A 184 -13.47 -4.39 19.89
N ALA A 185 -12.47 -3.55 19.59
CA ALA A 185 -11.50 -3.08 20.59
C ALA A 185 -12.00 -1.86 21.38
N LYS A 186 -12.96 -1.09 20.84
CA LYS A 186 -13.62 0.01 21.56
C LYS A 186 -14.59 -0.47 22.63
N ASN A 187 -15.25 -1.61 22.43
CA ASN A 187 -16.19 -2.20 23.39
C ASN A 187 -15.54 -3.03 24.52
N LYS A 188 -14.20 -3.00 24.63
CA LYS A 188 -13.44 -3.70 25.69
C LYS A 188 -12.61 -2.76 26.56
N ARG A 189 -12.89 -1.45 26.53
CA ARG A 189 -12.29 -0.46 27.43
C ARG A 189 -13.35 0.23 28.26
#